data_AF-A0A8B9E2K4-F1
#
_entry.id   AF-A0A8B9E2K4-F1
#
_cell.length_a   1.000
_cell.length_b   1.000
_cell.length_c   1.000
_cell.angle_alpha   90.00
_cell.angle_beta   90.00
_cell.angle_gamma   90.00
#
_symmetry.space_group_name_H-M   'P 1'
#
loop_
_entity.id
_entity.type
_entity.pdbx_description
1 polymer ?
#
loop_
_entity_poly.entity_id
_entity_poly.type
_entity_poly.pdbx_seq_one_letter_code
_entity_poly.pdbx_strand_id
1 'polypeptide(L)'
;MLQAYVVHSSISDGHDTLCSAGATGFTTSVEGGSHFIFSTSFPFLVMQCLLPLACVLVLAAPGLSMPIQTLNIFKTTLSNTSASALKKTSWPKDCSELVSGSPSGIYIIQPTGLHPIMVYCEMNVTNGGWTVIQRNQKDTAVTWAESWSTYKYGFGNVRSEYWLGTEYIHQITKQKVYQVRFVIWDASNNIKFADYNLFSLDDESHGYRLRLGSYTGTAGDAMDSNNPSKVHNNMKFSTKDMDQDTSRKNCASHSGGGWWYSACYSVRLNFKGGMTWGSLCKGDCKSSLILIKPSPYR
;
A
#
# COMPACT_ATOMS: atom_id res chain seq x y z
N MET A 1 -12.63 14.57 -30.24
CA MET A 1 -14.00 14.79 -29.73
C MET A 1 -14.21 13.78 -28.60
N LEU A 2 -13.86 14.14 -27.36
CA LEU A 2 -14.14 13.35 -26.17
C LEU A 2 -14.90 14.27 -25.21
N GLN A 3 -16.13 13.91 -24.85
CA GLN A 3 -16.89 14.57 -23.80
C GLN A 3 -16.61 13.86 -22.47
N ALA A 4 -16.13 14.62 -21.48
CA ALA A 4 -16.07 14.22 -20.09
C ALA A 4 -17.39 14.64 -19.41
N TYR A 5 -18.02 13.72 -18.68
CA TYR A 5 -19.15 14.02 -17.81
C TYR A 5 -18.62 14.53 -16.46
N VAL A 6 -19.05 15.73 -16.06
CA VAL A 6 -18.85 16.30 -14.73
C VAL A 6 -20.19 16.20 -13.99
N VAL A 7 -20.19 15.58 -12.81
CA VAL A 7 -21.33 15.54 -11.89
C VAL A 7 -21.23 16.73 -10.94
N HIS A 8 -22.22 17.62 -10.98
CA HIS A 8 -22.37 18.74 -10.05
C HIS A 8 -23.07 18.28 -8.76
N SER A 9 -22.50 18.63 -7.60
CA SER A 9 -23.20 18.65 -6.31
C SER A 9 -23.53 20.09 -5.94
N SER A 10 -24.82 20.40 -5.84
CA SER A 10 -25.36 21.70 -5.42
C SER A 10 -25.45 21.79 -3.89
N ILE A 11 -24.83 22.83 -3.32
CA ILE A 11 -25.01 23.29 -1.94
C ILE A 11 -25.79 24.61 -2.02
N SER A 12 -26.91 24.69 -1.31
CA SER A 12 -27.72 25.91 -1.18
C SER A 12 -27.46 26.56 0.17
N ASP A 13 -26.94 27.79 0.15
CA ASP A 13 -26.93 28.72 1.28
C ASP A 13 -28.23 29.54 1.31
N GLY A 14 -28.69 29.89 2.51
CA GLY A 14 -29.81 30.82 2.73
C GLY A 14 -29.93 31.19 4.21
N HIS A 15 -29.59 32.44 4.51
CA HIS A 15 -29.47 33.07 5.83
C HIS A 15 -30.74 33.84 6.26
N ASP A 16 -30.80 34.18 7.55
CA ASP A 16 -31.38 35.39 8.19
C ASP A 16 -32.73 35.37 9.00
N THR A 17 -32.53 35.46 10.33
CA THR A 17 -33.11 36.35 11.38
C THR A 17 -34.63 36.44 11.68
N LEU A 18 -35.01 36.27 12.98
CA LEU A 18 -35.67 37.31 13.80
C LEU A 18 -35.86 36.91 15.29
N CYS A 19 -35.80 37.91 16.17
CA CYS A 19 -35.85 37.90 17.65
C CYS A 19 -37.23 37.57 18.27
N SER A 20 -37.26 37.06 19.52
CA SER A 20 -38.04 37.66 20.64
C SER A 20 -37.84 36.97 22.01
N ALA A 21 -38.06 37.78 23.04
CA ALA A 21 -37.75 37.61 24.46
C ALA A 21 -38.78 36.80 25.27
N GLY A 22 -38.39 36.40 26.50
CA GLY A 22 -39.30 35.95 27.54
C GLY A 22 -38.57 35.55 28.84
N ALA A 23 -38.55 36.44 29.81
CA ALA A 23 -38.00 36.24 31.16
C ALA A 23 -39.01 35.56 32.11
N THR A 24 -38.49 34.91 33.17
CA THR A 24 -39.03 34.62 34.53
C THR A 24 -38.38 33.31 35.01
N GLY A 25 -37.90 33.08 36.23
CA GLY A 25 -37.80 33.81 37.49
C GLY A 25 -37.36 32.83 38.61
N PHE A 26 -36.85 33.36 39.72
CA PHE A 26 -36.61 32.77 41.07
C PHE A 26 -35.32 31.93 41.32
N THR A 27 -34.31 32.50 42.02
CA THR A 27 -33.99 32.48 43.49
C THR A 27 -33.59 31.10 44.02
N THR A 28 -32.64 30.83 44.91
CA THR A 28 -31.71 31.57 45.82
C THR A 28 -30.81 30.49 46.45
N SER A 29 -29.54 30.79 46.74
CA SER A 29 -28.97 30.71 48.11
C SER A 29 -27.45 30.63 48.09
N VAL A 30 -26.89 31.32 49.09
CA VAL A 30 -25.50 31.73 49.32
C VAL A 30 -24.98 31.00 50.56
N GLU A 31 -23.67 30.72 50.59
CA GLU A 31 -22.70 30.66 51.72
C GLU A 31 -21.63 29.61 51.39
N GLY A 32 -20.31 29.78 51.54
CA GLY A 32 -19.45 30.84 52.06
C GLY A 32 -18.03 30.26 52.33
N GLY A 33 -16.97 31.03 52.06
CA GLY A 33 -15.56 30.82 52.50
C GLY A 33 -14.69 29.91 51.61
N SER A 34 -13.42 30.18 51.27
CA SER A 34 -12.47 31.22 51.69
C SER A 34 -11.31 31.34 50.66
N HIS A 35 -10.97 32.58 50.34
CA HIS A 35 -9.68 33.16 49.94
C HIS A 35 -8.52 32.28 49.43
N PHE A 36 -8.12 32.51 48.17
CA PHE A 36 -6.73 32.80 47.82
C PHE A 36 -6.68 33.96 46.80
N ILE A 37 -5.83 34.94 47.12
CA ILE A 37 -5.56 36.16 46.36
C ILE A 37 -4.43 35.86 45.37
N PHE A 38 -4.60 36.19 44.08
CA PHE A 38 -3.52 36.73 43.26
C PHE A 38 -4.11 37.77 42.30
N SER A 39 -3.58 38.99 42.43
CA SER A 39 -3.93 40.18 41.66
C SER A 39 -3.03 40.30 40.43
N THR A 40 -3.65 40.69 39.30
CA THR A 40 -3.17 41.58 38.21
C THR A 40 -1.85 41.20 37.51
N SER A 41 -1.69 41.13 36.19
CA SER A 41 -2.40 41.76 35.08
C SER A 41 -1.68 41.35 33.78
N PHE A 42 -2.39 40.90 32.74
CA PHE A 42 -1.86 40.80 31.37
C PHE A 42 -2.97 41.13 30.37
N PRO A 43 -2.77 42.10 29.45
CA PRO A 43 -3.78 42.47 28.49
C PRO A 43 -3.79 41.50 27.29
N PHE A 44 -5.00 41.24 26.78
CA PHE A 44 -5.43 41.23 25.37
C PHE A 44 -4.30 41.41 24.32
N LEU A 45 -4.23 40.69 23.20
CA LEU A 45 -5.26 40.56 22.16
C LEU A 45 -4.79 39.54 21.09
N VAL A 46 -5.77 38.97 20.39
CA VAL A 46 -5.65 38.12 19.21
C VAL A 46 -4.95 38.86 18.06
N MET A 47 -3.99 38.22 17.36
CA MET A 47 -3.60 38.65 16.01
C MET A 47 -3.28 37.45 15.12
N GLN A 48 -4.19 37.23 14.18
CA GLN A 48 -3.98 36.39 13.00
C GLN A 48 -3.60 37.33 11.83
N CYS A 49 -2.97 36.74 10.81
CA CYS A 49 -2.76 37.25 9.45
C CYS A 49 -1.43 37.93 9.09
N LEU A 50 -0.85 37.31 8.04
CA LEU A 50 -0.11 37.87 6.90
C LEU A 50 1.43 37.73 6.87
N LEU A 51 1.84 36.92 5.90
CA LEU A 51 3.16 36.80 5.27
C LEU A 51 3.87 38.15 5.09
N PRO A 52 5.19 38.26 5.28
CA PRO A 52 5.93 39.36 4.70
C PRO A 52 6.22 39.02 3.23
N LEU A 53 5.34 39.50 2.34
CA LEU A 53 5.76 39.94 1.01
C LEU A 53 6.72 41.11 1.26
N ALA A 54 8.02 40.83 1.26
CA ALA A 54 9.05 41.86 1.26
C ALA A 54 9.04 42.58 -0.09
N CYS A 55 8.11 43.51 -0.25
CA CYS A 55 8.09 44.49 -1.33
C CYS A 55 8.99 45.65 -0.87
N VAL A 56 10.30 45.55 -1.11
CA VAL A 56 11.20 46.69 -0.90
C VAL A 56 11.06 47.60 -2.12
N LEU A 57 10.09 48.50 -2.07
CA LEU A 57 10.08 49.72 -2.88
C LEU A 57 11.21 50.61 -2.36
N VAL A 58 12.40 50.49 -2.94
CA VAL A 58 13.46 51.48 -2.76
C VAL A 58 13.02 52.73 -3.53
N LEU A 59 12.54 53.74 -2.81
CA LEU A 59 12.40 55.09 -3.34
C LEU A 59 13.78 55.59 -3.76
N ALA A 60 13.92 55.84 -5.06
CA ALA A 60 15.09 56.48 -5.63
C ALA A 60 15.15 57.94 -5.15
N ALA A 61 15.99 58.22 -4.14
CA ALA A 61 16.49 59.56 -3.92
C ALA A 61 17.67 59.79 -4.90
N PRO A 62 17.70 60.86 -5.69
CA PRO A 62 18.79 61.11 -6.62
C PRO A 62 20.01 61.61 -5.83
N GLY A 63 21.12 60.87 -5.90
CA GLY A 63 22.43 61.43 -5.54
C GLY A 63 23.34 60.64 -4.61
N LEU A 64 23.37 59.30 -4.65
CA LEU A 64 24.51 58.54 -4.14
C LEU A 64 24.79 57.33 -5.04
N SER A 65 25.90 57.39 -5.80
CA SER A 65 26.41 56.27 -6.57
C SER A 65 26.99 55.21 -5.62
N MET A 66 26.39 54.02 -5.58
CA MET A 66 27.02 52.88 -4.91
C MET A 66 28.04 52.20 -5.85
N PRO A 67 29.25 51.86 -5.36
CA PRO A 67 30.27 51.20 -6.17
C PRO A 67 29.87 49.76 -6.52
N ILE A 68 30.12 49.37 -7.78
CA ILE A 68 29.71 48.12 -8.45
C ILE A 68 30.30 46.83 -7.81
N GLN A 69 31.14 46.92 -6.78
CA GLN A 69 31.84 45.76 -6.21
C GLN A 69 31.04 44.93 -5.18
N THR A 70 29.93 45.43 -4.62
CA THR A 70 29.12 44.68 -3.64
C THR A 70 28.04 43.77 -4.24
N LEU A 71 27.73 43.89 -5.53
CA LEU A 71 26.74 43.01 -6.19
C LEU A 71 27.28 41.62 -6.56
N ASN A 72 28.60 41.45 -6.62
CA ASN A 72 29.22 40.15 -6.94
C ASN A 72 29.48 39.28 -5.70
N ILE A 73 29.41 39.84 -4.49
CA ILE A 73 29.62 39.05 -3.26
C ILE A 73 28.37 38.21 -2.93
N PHE A 74 27.16 38.74 -3.20
CA PHE A 74 25.90 38.01 -2.97
C PHE A 74 25.49 37.05 -4.09
N LYS A 75 25.93 37.26 -5.33
CA LYS A 75 25.69 36.29 -6.43
C LYS A 75 26.54 35.03 -6.29
N THR A 76 27.72 35.14 -5.70
CA THR A 76 28.67 34.01 -5.58
C THR A 76 28.40 33.16 -4.33
N THR A 77 27.65 33.66 -3.34
CA THR A 77 27.29 32.93 -2.11
C THR A 77 25.91 32.29 -2.12
N LEU A 78 25.05 32.59 -3.10
CA LEU A 78 23.73 31.94 -3.28
C LEU A 78 23.70 30.87 -4.39
N SER A 79 24.78 30.72 -5.18
CA SER A 79 24.84 29.77 -6.29
C SER A 79 25.47 28.41 -5.95
N ASN A 80 26.20 28.29 -4.83
CA ASN A 80 26.93 27.06 -4.49
C ASN A 80 26.44 26.31 -3.24
N THR A 81 25.31 26.70 -2.64
CA THR A 81 24.77 26.05 -1.43
C THR A 81 23.34 25.50 -1.58
N SER A 82 22.73 25.63 -2.75
CA SER A 82 21.35 25.19 -3.03
C SER A 82 21.23 24.14 -4.14
N ALA A 83 22.35 23.74 -4.76
CA ALA A 83 22.37 22.70 -5.80
C ALA A 83 22.67 21.27 -5.28
N SER A 84 22.97 21.08 -3.99
CA SER A 84 23.22 19.75 -3.40
C SER A 84 22.08 19.17 -2.56
N ALA A 85 20.97 19.90 -2.39
CA ALA A 85 19.87 19.52 -1.49
C ALA A 85 18.50 19.31 -2.17
N LEU A 86 18.44 19.22 -3.50
CA LEU A 86 17.31 18.59 -4.20
C LEU A 86 17.72 17.19 -4.64
N LYS A 87 18.03 16.31 -3.67
CA LYS A 87 17.90 14.88 -3.92
C LYS A 87 16.42 14.68 -4.24
N LYS A 88 16.08 14.51 -5.52
CA LYS A 88 14.81 13.86 -5.91
C LYS A 88 14.80 12.54 -5.15
N THR A 89 14.06 12.49 -4.04
CA THR A 89 13.81 11.24 -3.34
C THR A 89 12.92 10.42 -4.25
N SER A 90 13.53 9.63 -5.14
CA SER A 90 12.79 8.62 -5.89
C SER A 90 12.17 7.66 -4.88
N TRP A 91 10.91 7.31 -5.10
CA TRP A 91 10.28 6.26 -4.32
C TRP A 91 11.10 4.95 -4.44
N PRO A 92 11.19 4.15 -3.36
CA PRO A 92 11.86 2.85 -3.43
C PRO A 92 11.16 1.95 -4.46
N LYS A 93 11.90 1.11 -5.17
CA LYS A 93 11.32 0.23 -6.22
C LYS A 93 10.48 -0.91 -5.64
N ASP A 94 10.84 -1.33 -4.43
CA ASP A 94 10.15 -2.33 -3.63
C ASP A 94 10.55 -2.14 -2.15
N CYS A 95 10.00 -2.96 -1.26
CA CYS A 95 10.25 -2.83 0.18
C CYS A 95 11.70 -3.09 0.60
N SER A 96 12.54 -3.73 -0.24
CA SER A 96 13.94 -4.02 0.07
C SER A 96 14.85 -2.80 -0.01
N GLU A 97 14.40 -1.73 -0.67
CA GLU A 97 15.13 -0.46 -0.78
C GLU A 97 14.80 0.52 0.37
N LEU A 98 13.95 0.11 1.32
CA LEU A 98 13.69 0.87 2.54
C LEU A 98 14.92 0.89 3.46
N VAL A 99 15.05 1.95 4.25
CA VAL A 99 16.15 2.10 5.20
C VAL A 99 16.06 1.01 6.26
N SER A 100 17.20 0.39 6.58
CA SER A 100 17.30 -0.60 7.67
C SER A 100 16.72 -0.05 8.98
N GLY A 101 15.85 -0.83 9.63
CA GLY A 101 15.14 -0.40 10.85
C GLY A 101 13.83 0.35 10.60
N SER A 102 13.41 0.53 9.34
CA SER A 102 12.07 1.03 9.01
C SER A 102 10.99 0.06 9.55
N PRO A 103 9.88 0.55 10.14
CA PRO A 103 8.85 -0.33 10.72
C PRO A 103 8.02 -1.03 9.63
N SER A 104 7.44 -2.20 9.93
CA SER A 104 6.44 -2.80 9.05
C SER A 104 5.22 -1.88 8.91
N GLY A 105 4.67 -1.75 7.71
CA GLY A 105 3.59 -0.80 7.45
C GLY A 105 3.30 -0.58 5.97
N ILE A 106 2.47 0.43 5.69
CA ILE A 106 2.12 0.81 4.32
C ILE A 106 3.16 1.80 3.81
N TYR A 107 3.70 1.52 2.64
CA TYR A 107 4.65 2.38 1.95
C TYR A 107 4.20 2.61 0.50
N ILE A 108 4.64 3.74 -0.04
CA ILE A 108 4.56 3.99 -1.48
C ILE A 108 5.87 3.50 -2.10
N ILE A 109 5.75 2.61 -3.07
CA ILE A 109 6.86 2.15 -3.91
C ILE A 109 6.62 2.59 -5.35
N GLN A 110 7.68 2.70 -6.15
CA GLN A 110 7.57 2.94 -7.59
C GLN A 110 8.44 1.92 -8.34
N PRO A 111 7.87 0.74 -8.67
CA PRO A 111 8.55 -0.21 -9.52
C PRO A 111 8.90 0.40 -10.88
N THR A 112 9.96 -0.10 -11.48
CA THR A 112 10.46 0.38 -12.78
C THR A 112 9.36 0.21 -13.85
N GLY A 113 8.99 1.31 -14.52
CA GLY A 113 7.95 1.29 -15.56
C GLY A 113 6.51 1.38 -15.04
N LEU A 114 6.31 1.48 -13.73
CA LEU A 114 5.00 1.69 -13.11
C LEU A 114 4.84 3.09 -12.50
N HIS A 115 3.58 3.49 -12.33
CA HIS A 115 3.24 4.59 -11.45
C HIS A 115 3.48 4.19 -9.98
N PRO A 116 3.61 5.15 -9.05
CA PRO A 116 3.69 4.83 -7.64
C PRO A 116 2.45 4.04 -7.16
N ILE A 117 2.67 3.01 -6.36
CA ILE A 117 1.62 2.14 -5.80
C ILE A 117 1.83 1.97 -4.28
N MET A 118 0.73 1.72 -3.57
CA MET A 118 0.77 1.42 -2.13
C MET A 118 0.90 -0.07 -1.90
N VAL A 119 1.84 -0.46 -1.04
CA VAL A 119 2.06 -1.86 -0.63
C VAL A 119 2.22 -1.94 0.88
N TYR A 120 2.01 -3.14 1.43
CA TYR A 120 2.44 -3.43 2.79
C TYR A 120 3.87 -3.99 2.77
N CYS A 121 4.79 -3.33 3.47
CA CYS A 121 6.15 -3.80 3.68
C CYS A 121 6.27 -4.50 5.03
N GLU A 122 6.70 -5.75 5.00
CA GLU A 122 7.07 -6.52 6.19
C GLU A 122 8.57 -6.38 6.44
N MET A 123 8.92 -5.67 7.51
CA MET A 123 10.30 -5.31 7.86
C MET A 123 10.83 -6.09 9.08
N ASN A 124 9.96 -6.77 9.83
CA ASN A 124 10.34 -7.42 11.08
C ASN A 124 10.72 -8.90 10.90
N VAL A 125 10.28 -9.54 9.81
CA VAL A 125 10.48 -10.98 9.58
C VAL A 125 11.65 -11.22 8.63
N THR A 126 12.60 -12.09 9.01
CA THR A 126 13.71 -12.57 8.16
C THR A 126 14.47 -11.47 7.42
N ASN A 127 15.11 -10.59 8.20
CA ASN A 127 15.90 -9.46 7.73
C ASN A 127 15.08 -8.40 6.96
N GLY A 128 13.75 -8.44 7.05
CA GLY A 128 12.86 -7.44 6.47
C GLY A 128 12.95 -7.29 4.96
N GLY A 129 12.38 -6.19 4.46
CA GLY A 129 12.41 -5.82 3.05
C GLY A 129 11.43 -6.60 2.17
N TRP A 130 10.40 -7.19 2.77
CA TRP A 130 9.43 -8.02 2.06
C TRP A 130 8.24 -7.20 1.59
N THR A 131 7.91 -7.29 0.31
CA THR A 131 6.66 -6.75 -0.24
C THR A 131 5.58 -7.82 -0.13
N VAL A 132 4.50 -7.53 0.60
CA VAL A 132 3.33 -8.41 0.65
C VAL A 132 2.58 -8.28 -0.66
N ILE A 133 2.22 -9.41 -1.27
CA ILE A 133 1.43 -9.44 -2.52
C ILE A 133 0.06 -10.07 -2.35
N GLN A 134 -0.12 -10.83 -1.28
CA GLN A 134 -1.39 -11.42 -0.89
C GLN A 134 -1.44 -11.55 0.63
N ARG A 135 -2.59 -11.23 1.22
CA ARG A 135 -2.94 -11.58 2.59
C ARG A 135 -4.36 -12.10 2.62
N ASN A 136 -4.61 -13.21 3.30
CA ASN A 136 -5.94 -13.76 3.49
C ASN A 136 -6.12 -14.37 4.88
N GLN A 137 -7.37 -14.43 5.33
CA GLN A 137 -7.80 -15.12 6.54
C GLN A 137 -9.14 -15.81 6.32
N LYS A 138 -9.42 -16.86 7.08
CA LYS A 138 -10.56 -17.76 6.89
C LYS A 138 -11.92 -17.04 6.97
N ASP A 139 -12.02 -16.06 7.84
CA ASP A 139 -13.20 -15.23 8.11
C ASP A 139 -13.23 -13.93 7.29
N THR A 140 -12.46 -13.87 6.20
CA THR A 140 -12.39 -12.71 5.33
C THR A 140 -13.77 -12.30 4.76
N ALA A 141 -13.96 -10.99 4.64
CA ALA A 141 -15.08 -10.42 3.88
C ALA A 141 -14.85 -10.50 2.36
N VAL A 142 -13.59 -10.59 1.91
CA VAL A 142 -13.22 -10.63 0.51
C VAL A 142 -13.73 -11.92 -0.14
N THR A 143 -14.40 -11.82 -1.28
CA THR A 143 -15.02 -13.00 -1.91
C THR A 143 -14.01 -13.92 -2.58
N TRP A 144 -12.87 -13.35 -3.03
CA TRP A 144 -11.86 -13.97 -3.88
C TRP A 144 -12.36 -14.47 -5.26
N ALA A 145 -13.66 -14.66 -5.46
CA ALA A 145 -14.28 -15.02 -6.73
C ALA A 145 -14.42 -13.81 -7.67
N GLU A 146 -13.31 -13.14 -7.94
CA GLU A 146 -13.22 -11.92 -8.76
C GLU A 146 -12.91 -12.21 -10.23
N SER A 147 -13.15 -11.23 -11.11
CA SER A 147 -12.87 -11.30 -12.54
C SER A 147 -11.37 -11.22 -12.86
N TRP A 148 -11.00 -11.55 -14.10
CA TRP A 148 -9.65 -11.37 -14.65
C TRP A 148 -9.15 -9.95 -14.45
N SER A 149 -9.97 -8.96 -14.83
CA SER A 149 -9.64 -7.54 -14.71
C SER A 149 -9.40 -7.11 -13.27
N THR A 150 -10.20 -7.60 -12.32
CA THR A 150 -10.05 -7.30 -10.89
C THR A 150 -8.78 -7.95 -10.32
N TYR A 151 -8.47 -9.21 -10.69
CA TYR A 151 -7.21 -9.84 -10.31
C TYR A 151 -5.99 -9.16 -10.94
N LYS A 152 -6.12 -8.63 -12.15
CA LYS A 152 -5.07 -7.90 -12.85
C LYS A 152 -4.61 -6.67 -12.10
N TYR A 153 -5.55 -5.84 -11.66
CA TYR A 153 -5.29 -4.55 -11.03
C TYR A 153 -5.42 -4.52 -9.50
N GLY A 154 -5.71 -5.68 -8.89
CA GLY A 154 -5.74 -5.82 -7.44
C GLY A 154 -7.07 -5.43 -6.81
N PHE A 155 -7.29 -5.92 -5.59
CA PHE A 155 -8.51 -5.67 -4.82
C PHE A 155 -8.28 -5.96 -3.33
N GLY A 156 -9.23 -5.53 -2.50
CA GLY A 156 -9.17 -5.67 -1.05
C GLY A 156 -8.56 -4.45 -0.37
N ASN A 157 -8.06 -4.63 0.85
CA ASN A 157 -7.47 -3.57 1.66
C ASN A 157 -6.02 -3.92 2.01
N VAL A 158 -5.08 -3.08 1.60
CA VAL A 158 -3.64 -3.30 1.82
C VAL A 158 -3.25 -3.45 3.30
N ARG A 159 -4.08 -2.97 4.24
CA ARG A 159 -3.91 -3.16 5.69
C ARG A 159 -4.34 -4.55 6.17
N SER A 160 -5.29 -5.16 5.50
CA SER A 160 -5.88 -6.45 5.86
C SER A 160 -5.79 -7.42 4.67
N GLU A 161 -6.88 -8.00 4.20
CA GLU A 161 -6.92 -8.96 3.11
C GLU A 161 -6.94 -8.26 1.77
N TYR A 162 -5.98 -8.63 0.92
CA TYR A 162 -5.89 -8.07 -0.42
C TYR A 162 -5.09 -8.97 -1.35
N TRP A 163 -5.28 -8.70 -2.64
CA TRP A 163 -4.44 -9.14 -3.72
C TRP A 163 -3.83 -7.91 -4.37
N LEU A 164 -2.50 -7.87 -4.49
CA LEU A 164 -1.81 -6.68 -5.02
C LEU A 164 -2.24 -6.37 -6.45
N GLY A 165 -2.40 -7.39 -7.29
CA GLY A 165 -2.67 -7.28 -8.73
C GLY A 165 -1.63 -8.06 -9.53
N THR A 166 -2.05 -8.97 -10.42
CA THR A 166 -1.12 -9.82 -11.17
C THR A 166 -0.19 -9.01 -12.07
N GLU A 167 -0.67 -7.91 -12.66
CA GLU A 167 0.15 -7.04 -13.49
C GLU A 167 1.24 -6.34 -12.65
N TYR A 168 0.89 -5.83 -11.47
CA TYR A 168 1.89 -5.21 -10.59
C TYR A 168 2.90 -6.23 -10.08
N ILE A 169 2.48 -7.45 -9.77
CA ILE A 169 3.40 -8.54 -9.37
C ILE A 169 4.34 -8.89 -10.53
N HIS A 170 3.84 -8.99 -11.77
CA HIS A 170 4.67 -9.20 -12.96
C HIS A 170 5.72 -8.09 -13.09
N GLN A 171 5.31 -6.82 -13.07
CA GLN A 171 6.23 -5.69 -13.23
C GLN A 171 7.27 -5.62 -12.11
N ILE A 172 6.88 -5.92 -10.86
CA ILE A 172 7.83 -5.98 -9.74
C ILE A 172 8.86 -7.08 -9.97
N THR A 173 8.39 -8.31 -10.28
CA THR A 173 9.25 -9.49 -10.42
C THR A 173 10.10 -9.50 -11.69
N LYS A 174 9.81 -8.62 -12.65
CA LYS A 174 10.63 -8.38 -13.85
C LYS A 174 11.89 -7.56 -13.57
N GLN A 175 11.96 -6.83 -12.45
CA GLN A 175 13.05 -5.88 -12.18
C GLN A 175 14.39 -6.54 -11.86
N LYS A 176 14.35 -7.70 -11.18
CA LYS A 176 15.48 -8.46 -10.63
C LYS A 176 15.05 -9.92 -10.51
N VAL A 177 15.93 -10.81 -10.03
CA VAL A 177 15.51 -12.13 -9.56
C VAL A 177 14.84 -11.95 -8.19
N TYR A 178 13.57 -12.34 -8.07
CA TYR A 178 12.84 -12.34 -6.80
C TYR A 178 12.72 -13.75 -6.23
N GLN A 179 12.64 -13.84 -4.92
CA GLN A 179 12.19 -15.01 -4.17
C GLN A 179 10.78 -14.75 -3.63
N VAL A 180 10.05 -15.82 -3.36
CA VAL A 180 8.74 -15.76 -2.71
C VAL A 180 8.74 -16.60 -1.46
N ARG A 181 8.06 -16.09 -0.42
CA ARG A 181 7.70 -16.84 0.78
C ARG A 181 6.18 -16.91 0.89
N PHE A 182 5.67 -18.13 0.98
CA PHE A 182 4.32 -18.40 1.44
C PHE A 182 4.38 -18.67 2.94
N VAL A 183 3.60 -17.93 3.73
CA VAL A 183 3.41 -18.18 5.17
C VAL A 183 1.99 -18.65 5.39
N ILE A 184 1.84 -19.77 6.08
CA ILE A 184 0.59 -20.48 6.25
C ILE A 184 0.35 -20.70 7.74
N TRP A 185 -0.82 -20.30 8.23
CA TRP A 185 -1.30 -20.64 9.56
C TRP A 185 -2.24 -21.84 9.44
N ASP A 186 -1.82 -22.98 9.99
CA ASP A 186 -2.61 -24.21 9.96
C ASP A 186 -3.84 -24.15 10.88
N ALA A 187 -4.65 -25.21 10.90
CA ALA A 187 -5.84 -25.30 11.73
C ALA A 187 -5.55 -25.11 13.24
N SER A 188 -4.34 -25.44 13.69
CA SER A 188 -3.85 -25.32 15.07
C SER A 188 -3.13 -23.99 15.34
N ASN A 189 -3.16 -23.03 14.41
CA ASN A 189 -2.42 -21.75 14.45
C ASN A 189 -0.89 -21.89 14.40
N ASN A 190 -0.34 -23.06 14.04
CA ASN A 190 1.09 -23.15 13.82
C ASN A 190 1.47 -22.48 12.51
N ILE A 191 2.58 -21.75 12.52
CA ILE A 191 3.13 -21.12 11.34
C ILE A 191 4.00 -22.13 10.60
N LYS A 192 3.70 -22.34 9.32
CA LYS A 192 4.53 -23.05 8.35
C LYS A 192 4.88 -22.10 7.21
N PHE A 193 5.97 -22.40 6.52
CA PHE A 193 6.38 -21.62 5.36
C PHE A 193 6.89 -22.48 4.22
N ALA A 194 6.80 -21.93 3.02
CA ALA A 194 7.37 -22.44 1.79
C ALA A 194 8.07 -21.30 1.07
N ASP A 195 9.37 -21.44 0.90
CA ASP A 195 10.23 -20.48 0.21
C ASP A 195 10.64 -21.05 -1.14
N TYR A 196 10.57 -20.23 -2.17
CA TYR A 196 11.14 -20.54 -3.49
C TYR A 196 12.15 -19.46 -3.84
N ASN A 197 13.37 -19.88 -4.20
CA ASN A 197 14.49 -18.98 -4.47
C ASN A 197 14.38 -18.19 -5.80
N LEU A 198 13.40 -18.55 -6.63
CA LEU A 198 12.98 -17.83 -7.83
C LEU A 198 11.45 -17.73 -7.82
N PHE A 199 10.94 -16.54 -8.11
CA PHE A 199 9.54 -16.24 -8.33
C PHE A 199 9.41 -15.16 -9.40
N SER A 200 8.74 -15.48 -10.49
CA SER A 200 8.36 -14.50 -11.51
C SER A 200 7.05 -14.89 -12.17
N LEU A 201 6.39 -13.90 -12.75
CA LEU A 201 5.25 -14.12 -13.64
C LEU A 201 5.67 -13.76 -15.06
N ASP A 202 5.30 -14.57 -16.04
CA ASP A 202 5.34 -14.14 -17.45
C ASP A 202 4.35 -12.97 -17.65
N ASP A 203 4.39 -12.30 -18.81
CA ASP A 203 3.44 -11.21 -19.11
C ASP A 203 2.01 -11.71 -19.36
N GLU A 204 1.07 -10.77 -19.54
CA GLU A 204 -0.34 -11.06 -19.81
C GLU A 204 -0.55 -11.92 -21.07
N SER A 205 0.23 -11.72 -22.13
CA SER A 205 0.11 -12.47 -23.39
C SER A 205 0.44 -13.96 -23.20
N HIS A 206 1.23 -14.27 -22.19
CA HIS A 206 1.54 -15.63 -21.74
C HIS A 206 0.65 -16.11 -20.59
N GLY A 207 -0.35 -15.31 -20.17
CA GLY A 207 -1.34 -15.64 -19.14
C GLY A 207 -0.82 -15.52 -17.71
N TYR A 208 0.13 -14.60 -17.45
CA TYR A 208 0.78 -14.45 -16.14
C TYR A 208 1.32 -15.76 -15.57
N ARG A 209 1.92 -16.59 -16.42
CA ARG A 209 2.37 -17.92 -16.06
C ARG A 209 3.36 -17.87 -14.89
N LEU A 210 3.13 -18.71 -13.88
CA LEU A 210 3.97 -18.79 -12.70
C LEU A 210 5.30 -19.49 -13.00
N ARG A 211 6.40 -18.92 -12.51
CA ARG A 211 7.73 -19.55 -12.50
C ARG A 211 8.22 -19.64 -11.06
N LEU A 212 8.53 -20.86 -10.62
CA LEU A 212 9.14 -21.12 -9.31
C LEU A 212 10.51 -21.79 -9.47
N GLY A 213 11.41 -21.47 -8.56
CA GLY A 213 12.71 -22.13 -8.41
C GLY A 213 12.67 -23.27 -7.40
N SER A 214 13.82 -23.53 -6.76
CA SER A 214 13.96 -24.57 -5.76
C SER A 214 13.22 -24.23 -4.47
N TYR A 215 12.47 -25.21 -3.97
CA TYR A 215 11.74 -25.15 -2.71
C TYR A 215 12.64 -25.35 -1.49
N THR A 216 12.34 -24.62 -0.41
CA THR A 216 12.74 -24.95 0.97
C THR A 216 11.61 -24.59 1.94
N GLY A 217 11.52 -25.25 3.09
CA GLY A 217 10.60 -24.83 4.15
C GLY A 217 9.98 -25.97 4.93
N THR A 218 8.90 -25.66 5.64
CA THR A 218 8.22 -26.56 6.59
C THR A 218 6.77 -26.86 6.21
N ALA A 219 6.23 -26.20 5.19
CA ALA A 219 4.85 -26.41 4.73
C ALA A 219 4.68 -27.57 3.73
N GLY A 220 5.79 -28.18 3.27
CA GLY A 220 5.82 -29.07 2.12
C GLY A 220 5.70 -28.32 0.78
N ASP A 221 6.29 -28.88 -0.27
CA ASP A 221 6.23 -28.32 -1.63
C ASP A 221 4.89 -28.64 -2.30
N ALA A 222 3.90 -27.80 -2.05
CA ALA A 222 2.56 -27.96 -2.63
C ALA A 222 2.40 -27.22 -3.97
N MET A 223 3.30 -26.30 -4.34
CA MET A 223 3.20 -25.55 -5.60
C MET A 223 3.84 -26.29 -6.77
N ASP A 224 4.88 -27.09 -6.54
CA ASP A 224 5.58 -27.86 -7.58
C ASP A 224 5.35 -29.38 -7.42
N SER A 225 4.07 -29.77 -7.39
CA SER A 225 3.70 -31.18 -7.24
C SER A 225 4.12 -32.02 -8.46
N ASN A 226 4.65 -33.22 -8.21
CA ASN A 226 4.88 -34.24 -9.26
C ASN A 226 3.59 -34.73 -9.93
N ASN A 227 2.41 -34.41 -9.39
CA ASN A 227 1.14 -34.71 -10.04
C ASN A 227 0.78 -33.55 -10.99
N PRO A 228 0.74 -33.78 -12.33
CA PRO A 228 0.48 -32.73 -13.31
C PRO A 228 -0.93 -32.12 -13.19
N SER A 229 -1.88 -32.81 -12.55
CA SER A 229 -3.23 -32.28 -12.28
C SER A 229 -3.31 -31.44 -11.01
N LYS A 230 -2.23 -31.31 -10.24
CA LYS A 230 -2.18 -30.51 -9.01
C LYS A 230 -1.06 -29.47 -8.99
N VAL A 231 -0.07 -29.58 -9.89
CA VAL A 231 1.03 -28.62 -10.03
C VAL A 231 0.51 -27.21 -10.29
N HIS A 232 1.21 -26.22 -9.74
CA HIS A 232 0.96 -24.80 -9.96
C HIS A 232 2.14 -24.12 -10.67
N ASN A 233 3.36 -24.62 -10.45
CA ASN A 233 4.53 -24.17 -11.21
C ASN A 233 4.27 -24.35 -12.72
N ASN A 234 4.68 -23.36 -13.51
CA ASN A 234 4.52 -23.32 -14.96
C ASN A 234 3.06 -23.24 -15.48
N MET A 235 2.06 -23.14 -14.58
CA MET A 235 0.66 -22.96 -14.97
C MET A 235 0.32 -21.49 -15.23
N LYS A 236 -0.67 -21.24 -16.09
CA LYS A 236 -1.22 -19.91 -16.36
C LYS A 236 -2.20 -19.51 -15.27
N PHE A 237 -2.35 -18.22 -15.03
CA PHE A 237 -3.35 -17.71 -14.11
C PHE A 237 -4.74 -17.90 -14.72
N SER A 238 -5.71 -18.31 -13.91
CA SER A 238 -7.10 -18.48 -14.35
C SER A 238 -8.05 -17.81 -13.36
N THR A 239 -9.13 -17.24 -13.88
CA THR A 239 -10.24 -16.65 -13.11
C THR A 239 -11.57 -17.21 -13.60
N LYS A 240 -12.67 -16.89 -12.90
CA LYS A 240 -14.01 -17.39 -13.25
C LYS A 240 -14.44 -17.06 -14.69
N ASP A 241 -13.90 -15.98 -15.25
CA ASP A 241 -14.21 -15.43 -16.57
C ASP A 241 -13.06 -15.55 -17.58
N MET A 242 -11.92 -16.14 -17.18
CA MET A 242 -10.77 -16.40 -18.06
C MET A 242 -10.15 -17.75 -17.68
N ASP A 243 -10.59 -18.80 -18.39
CA ASP A 243 -10.12 -20.17 -18.17
C ASP A 243 -8.82 -20.42 -18.95
N GLN A 244 -7.72 -20.65 -18.23
CA GLN A 244 -6.41 -20.96 -18.78
C GLN A 244 -5.77 -22.18 -18.11
N ASP A 245 -6.58 -22.97 -17.39
CA ASP A 245 -6.13 -24.14 -16.67
C ASP A 245 -6.05 -25.37 -17.60
N THR A 246 -5.68 -26.54 -17.05
CA THR A 246 -5.49 -27.77 -17.83
C THR A 246 -6.66 -28.74 -17.70
N SER A 247 -7.70 -28.37 -16.95
CA SER A 247 -8.89 -29.16 -16.73
C SER A 247 -9.86 -29.02 -17.90
N ARG A 248 -10.81 -29.96 -18.00
CA ARG A 248 -11.95 -29.84 -18.93
C ARG A 248 -13.06 -28.91 -18.42
N LYS A 249 -12.93 -28.45 -17.19
CA LYS A 249 -13.84 -27.54 -16.48
C LYS A 249 -13.02 -26.38 -15.96
N ASN A 250 -13.61 -25.19 -15.89
CA ASN A 250 -12.99 -24.03 -15.27
C ASN A 250 -12.80 -24.23 -13.76
N CYS A 251 -11.56 -24.47 -13.34
CA CYS A 251 -11.20 -24.69 -11.96
C CYS A 251 -11.42 -23.45 -11.09
N ALA A 252 -11.18 -22.25 -11.61
CA ALA A 252 -11.41 -21.00 -10.87
C ALA A 252 -12.90 -20.77 -10.59
N SER A 253 -13.77 -21.10 -11.54
CA SER A 253 -15.23 -21.05 -11.35
C SER A 253 -15.74 -22.05 -10.32
N HIS A 254 -15.23 -23.29 -10.34
CA HIS A 254 -15.70 -24.34 -9.44
C HIS A 254 -15.06 -24.30 -8.04
N SER A 255 -13.76 -24.01 -7.99
CA SER A 255 -12.96 -24.03 -6.76
C SER A 255 -12.95 -22.69 -6.04
N GLY A 256 -13.31 -21.61 -6.75
CA GLY A 256 -13.27 -20.23 -6.26
C GLY A 256 -11.86 -19.68 -6.17
N GLY A 257 -11.72 -18.37 -6.42
CA GLY A 257 -10.41 -17.72 -6.45
C GLY A 257 -9.80 -17.66 -7.85
N GLY A 258 -8.99 -16.63 -8.09
CA GLY A 258 -8.04 -16.60 -9.18
C GLY A 258 -6.73 -17.26 -8.73
N TRP A 259 -6.22 -18.19 -9.52
CA TRP A 259 -4.99 -18.92 -9.20
C TRP A 259 -4.33 -19.52 -10.43
N TRP A 260 -3.10 -19.98 -10.28
CA TRP A 260 -2.39 -20.78 -11.28
C TRP A 260 -2.88 -22.24 -11.24
N TYR A 261 -4.13 -22.49 -11.60
CA TYR A 261 -4.73 -23.83 -11.56
C TYR A 261 -4.14 -24.78 -12.62
N SER A 262 -4.06 -26.07 -12.29
CA SER A 262 -3.88 -27.17 -13.23
C SER A 262 -5.19 -27.93 -13.43
N ALA A 263 -5.44 -29.04 -12.71
CA ALA A 263 -6.68 -29.82 -12.84
C ALA A 263 -7.14 -30.50 -11.52
N CYS A 264 -7.39 -29.77 -10.43
CA CYS A 264 -7.37 -28.32 -10.33
C CYS A 264 -6.21 -27.79 -9.47
N TYR A 265 -6.04 -28.31 -8.25
CA TYR A 265 -5.10 -27.71 -7.31
C TYR A 265 -4.58 -28.67 -6.24
N SER A 266 -3.38 -28.39 -5.74
CA SER A 266 -2.93 -28.74 -4.38
C SER A 266 -2.93 -27.53 -3.44
N VAL A 267 -3.01 -26.30 -3.95
CA VAL A 267 -3.01 -25.06 -3.17
C VAL A 267 -4.21 -24.20 -3.54
N ARG A 268 -4.91 -23.70 -2.51
CA ARG A 268 -6.08 -22.82 -2.66
C ARG A 268 -6.09 -21.78 -1.55
N LEU A 269 -5.31 -20.70 -1.74
CA LEU A 269 -5.14 -19.61 -0.77
C LEU A 269 -6.06 -18.42 -1.04
N ASN A 270 -6.43 -18.17 -2.29
CA ASN A 270 -7.38 -17.13 -2.68
C ASN A 270 -8.82 -17.65 -2.54
N PHE A 271 -9.25 -17.91 -1.30
CA PHE A 271 -10.54 -18.54 -1.03
C PHE A 271 -11.18 -17.97 0.23
N LYS A 272 -12.50 -17.80 0.20
CA LYS A 272 -13.28 -17.43 1.38
C LYS A 272 -13.62 -18.68 2.18
N GLY A 273 -13.09 -18.77 3.40
CA GLY A 273 -13.21 -19.95 4.26
C GLY A 273 -11.88 -20.68 4.43
N GLY A 274 -11.94 -21.97 4.75
CA GLY A 274 -10.73 -22.73 5.02
C GLY A 274 -9.90 -22.98 3.75
N MET A 275 -8.64 -22.58 3.82
CA MET A 275 -7.68 -22.67 2.71
C MET A 275 -7.06 -24.07 2.62
N THR A 276 -6.50 -24.40 1.46
CA THR A 276 -5.80 -25.67 1.22
C THR A 276 -4.34 -25.43 0.90
N TRP A 277 -3.46 -26.23 1.49
CA TRP A 277 -2.03 -26.29 1.16
C TRP A 277 -1.57 -27.75 1.21
N GLY A 278 -1.48 -28.40 0.06
CA GLY A 278 -0.98 -29.77 -0.10
C GLY A 278 -1.60 -30.75 0.91
N SER A 279 -0.72 -31.45 1.65
CA SER A 279 -1.11 -32.31 2.77
C SER A 279 -1.17 -31.60 4.12
N LEU A 280 -0.67 -30.36 4.21
CA LEU A 280 -0.62 -29.59 5.46
C LEU A 280 -2.02 -29.21 5.94
N CYS A 281 -2.84 -28.69 5.03
CA CYS A 281 -4.22 -28.29 5.29
C CYS A 281 -5.11 -28.74 4.15
N LYS A 282 -6.29 -29.26 4.49
CA LYS A 282 -7.31 -29.72 3.54
C LYS A 282 -8.61 -28.95 3.73
N GLY A 283 -8.56 -27.65 3.44
CA GLY A 283 -9.73 -26.77 3.57
C GLY A 283 -9.97 -26.26 4.99
N ASP A 284 -8.90 -26.17 5.79
CA ASP A 284 -8.94 -25.81 7.22
C ASP A 284 -7.83 -24.85 7.65
N CYS A 285 -6.90 -24.48 6.75
CA CYS A 285 -5.93 -23.42 7.01
C CYS A 285 -6.64 -22.11 7.33
N LYS A 286 -6.12 -21.40 8.33
CA LYS A 286 -6.75 -20.20 8.90
C LYS A 286 -6.32 -18.92 8.23
N SER A 287 -5.04 -18.77 7.88
CA SER A 287 -4.51 -17.55 7.27
C SER A 287 -3.40 -17.85 6.28
N SER A 288 -3.22 -16.97 5.30
CA SER A 288 -2.10 -17.00 4.36
C SER A 288 -1.50 -15.62 4.16
N LEU A 289 -0.19 -15.59 3.91
CA LEU A 289 0.53 -14.40 3.50
C LEU A 289 1.51 -14.80 2.40
N ILE A 290 1.54 -14.06 1.29
CA ILE A 290 2.53 -14.26 0.23
C ILE A 290 3.39 -13.00 0.17
N LEU A 291 4.70 -13.18 0.31
CA LEU A 291 5.67 -12.10 0.31
C LEU A 291 6.72 -12.32 -0.77
N ILE A 292 7.16 -11.25 -1.42
CA ILE A 292 8.28 -11.28 -2.37
C ILE A 292 9.37 -10.32 -1.94
N LYS A 293 10.61 -10.68 -2.26
CA LYS A 293 11.80 -9.84 -2.06
C LYS A 293 12.83 -10.20 -3.12
N PRO A 294 13.73 -9.28 -3.54
CA PRO A 294 14.87 -9.69 -4.35
C PRO A 294 15.64 -10.86 -3.71
N SER A 295 16.02 -11.83 -4.54
CA SER A 295 16.85 -12.95 -4.11
C SER A 295 18.27 -12.44 -3.81
N PRO A 296 18.94 -12.94 -2.75
CA PRO A 296 20.31 -12.56 -2.44
C PRO A 296 21.31 -13.14 -3.44
N TYR A 297 20.94 -14.17 -4.20
CA TYR A 297 21.79 -14.83 -5.19
C TYR A 297 21.59 -14.17 -6.55
N ARG A 298 22.69 -13.78 -7.20
CA ARG A 298 22.72 -13.18 -8.54
C ARG A 298 22.88 -14.24 -9.62
#